data_AF-A0AAV6VDP6-F1
#
_entry.id   AF-A0AAV6VDP6-F1
#
_cell.length_a   1.000
_cell.length_b   1.000
_cell.length_c   1.000
_cell.angle_alpha   90.00
_cell.angle_beta   90.00
_cell.angle_gamma   90.00
#
_symmetry.space_group_name_H-M   'P 1'
#
loop_
_entity.id
_entity.type
_entity.pdbx_description
1 polymer ?
#
loop_
_entity_poly.entity_id
_entity_poly.type
_entity_poly.pdbx_seq_one_letter_code
_entity_poly.pdbx_strand_id
1 'polypeptide(L)'
;MAGTEKVSKVKLNLGSNNVVPFSQLLDLRSAQSLIERAANESTADFLKGLPSHNESNFSRFQPDTSLKNSMRKGSVYLSTTDDEESQPITTDKTTILLRYLKQQHEKKKTKREDRNGTNNSEFTPRKKTRIEDDSD
;
A
#
# COMPACT_ATOMS: atom_id res chain seq x y z
N MET A 1 4.19 -42.82 -6.83
CA MET A 1 3.27 -41.66 -6.96
C MET A 1 4.09 -40.47 -7.43
N ALA A 2 3.94 -40.06 -8.69
CA ALA A 2 4.63 -38.90 -9.24
C ALA A 2 3.74 -37.66 -9.06
N GLY A 3 4.17 -36.71 -8.23
CA GLY A 3 3.44 -35.47 -7.98
C GLY A 3 3.64 -34.47 -9.11
N THR A 4 2.55 -34.02 -9.72
CA THR A 4 2.55 -32.98 -10.76
C THR A 4 2.61 -31.60 -10.10
N GLU A 5 3.77 -30.95 -10.12
CA GLU A 5 3.92 -29.58 -9.64
C GLU A 5 3.47 -28.58 -10.72
N LYS A 6 2.41 -27.82 -10.45
CA LYS A 6 1.96 -26.73 -11.32
C LYS A 6 2.70 -25.46 -10.92
N VAL A 7 3.62 -25.00 -11.77
CA VAL A 7 4.38 -23.77 -11.54
C VAL A 7 3.60 -22.59 -12.12
N SER A 8 3.00 -21.77 -11.26
CA SER A 8 2.31 -20.55 -11.65
C SER A 8 3.30 -19.40 -11.80
N LYS A 9 3.47 -18.87 -13.02
CA LYS A 9 4.30 -17.67 -13.27
C LYS A 9 3.52 -16.41 -12.87
N VAL A 10 3.94 -15.78 -11.77
CA VAL A 10 3.45 -14.46 -11.35
C VAL A 10 4.29 -13.39 -12.04
N LYS A 11 3.65 -12.52 -12.82
CA LYS A 11 4.29 -11.37 -13.49
C LYS A 11 4.10 -10.14 -12.62
N LEU A 12 5.19 -9.66 -12.00
CA LEU A 12 5.20 -8.39 -11.26
C LEU A 12 5.59 -7.26 -12.22
N ASN A 13 4.78 -6.21 -12.27
CA ASN A 13 5.08 -5.02 -13.05
C ASN A 13 5.86 -4.04 -12.15
N LEU A 14 7.18 -4.02 -12.26
CA LEU A 14 8.02 -2.99 -11.66
C LEU A 14 8.23 -1.90 -12.71
N GLY A 15 7.68 -0.71 -12.45
CA GLY A 15 7.85 0.45 -13.31
C GLY A 15 9.33 0.79 -13.52
N SER A 16 9.72 0.94 -14.79
CA SER A 16 10.83 1.75 -15.36
C SER A 16 11.62 2.61 -14.35
N ASN A 17 12.95 2.60 -14.22
CA ASN A 17 14.05 2.18 -15.12
C ASN A 17 15.28 1.75 -14.30
N ASN A 18 15.25 0.58 -13.70
CA ASN A 18 16.47 -0.14 -13.34
C ASN A 18 16.15 -1.62 -13.46
N VAL A 19 16.74 -2.28 -14.46
CA VAL A 19 16.63 -3.74 -14.61
C VAL A 19 17.47 -4.35 -13.51
N VAL A 20 16.87 -4.51 -12.33
CA VAL A 20 17.48 -5.26 -11.23
C VAL A 20 17.47 -6.73 -11.65
N PRO A 21 18.63 -7.39 -11.82
CA PRO A 21 18.69 -8.78 -12.24
C PRO A 21 17.93 -9.66 -11.25
N PHE A 22 17.21 -10.66 -11.76
CA PHE A 22 16.37 -11.56 -10.95
C PHE A 22 17.15 -12.25 -9.81
N SER A 23 18.46 -12.43 -9.95
CA SER A 23 19.35 -12.92 -8.89
C SER A 23 19.35 -12.03 -7.64
N GLN A 24 19.23 -10.72 -7.79
CA GLN A 24 19.16 -9.76 -6.69
C GLN A 24 17.76 -9.67 -6.06
N LEU A 25 16.71 -10.04 -6.81
CA LEU A 25 15.34 -10.10 -6.31
C LEU A 25 15.08 -11.33 -5.42
N LEU A 26 15.93 -12.35 -5.51
CA LEU A 26 15.79 -13.59 -4.74
C LEU A 26 16.26 -13.46 -3.28
N ASP A 27 16.99 -12.38 -2.95
CA ASP A 27 17.55 -12.12 -1.61
C ASP A 27 16.52 -11.60 -0.59
N LEU A 28 15.28 -11.32 -1.00
CA LEU A 28 14.25 -10.78 -0.11
C LEU A 28 13.48 -11.86 0.68
N ARG A 29 13.81 -13.15 0.53
CA ARG A 29 13.06 -14.24 1.16
C ARG A 29 13.60 -14.73 2.50
N SER A 30 14.75 -14.25 2.97
CA SER A 30 15.21 -14.58 4.32
C SER A 30 15.40 -13.31 5.13
N ALA A 31 14.40 -12.93 5.92
CA ALA A 31 14.58 -11.96 6.99
C ALA A 31 15.71 -12.38 7.97
N GLN A 32 16.07 -13.66 7.99
CA GLN A 32 17.23 -14.16 8.74
C GLN A 32 18.56 -13.66 8.14
N SER A 33 18.65 -13.41 6.83
CA SER A 33 19.88 -12.97 6.15
C SER A 33 20.30 -11.53 6.47
N LEU A 34 19.36 -10.63 6.77
CA LEU A 34 19.68 -9.23 7.10
C LEU A 34 20.26 -9.11 8.51
N ILE A 35 19.70 -9.85 9.47
CA ILE A 35 20.21 -9.90 10.84
C ILE A 35 21.58 -10.58 10.86
N GLU A 36 21.73 -11.66 10.11
CA GLU A 36 23.00 -12.36 9.95
C GLU A 36 24.06 -11.51 9.22
N ARG A 37 23.70 -10.75 8.18
CA ARG A 37 24.59 -9.74 7.57
C ARG A 37 24.99 -8.66 8.55
N ALA A 38 24.05 -8.08 9.29
CA ALA A 38 24.35 -7.04 10.27
C ALA A 38 25.26 -7.55 11.41
N ALA A 39 25.25 -8.87 11.69
CA ALA A 39 26.14 -9.51 12.64
C ALA A 39 27.52 -9.88 12.05
N ASN A 40 27.59 -10.19 10.75
CA ASN A 40 28.80 -10.66 10.07
C ASN A 40 29.59 -9.56 9.34
N GLU A 41 28.93 -8.48 8.94
CA GLU A 41 29.53 -7.29 8.33
C GLU A 41 29.75 -6.21 9.38
N SER A 42 30.73 -5.33 9.17
CA SER A 42 30.84 -4.15 10.02
C SER A 42 29.59 -3.30 9.86
N THR A 43 29.15 -2.60 10.93
CA THR A 43 27.99 -1.69 10.85
C THR A 43 28.14 -0.68 9.69
N ALA A 44 29.37 -0.29 9.36
CA ALA A 44 29.66 0.59 8.25
C ALA A 44 29.39 -0.05 6.88
N ASP A 45 29.67 -1.34 6.70
CA ASP A 45 29.42 -2.07 5.46
C ASP A 45 27.93 -2.34 5.25
N PHE A 46 27.22 -2.71 6.31
CA PHE A 46 25.77 -2.92 6.29
C PHE A 46 25.00 -1.64 5.92
N LEU A 47 25.50 -0.47 6.31
CA LEU A 47 24.88 0.82 6.01
C LEU A 47 25.28 1.42 4.65
N LYS A 48 26.07 0.71 3.83
CA LYS A 48 26.41 1.18 2.47
C LYS A 48 25.21 1.09 1.54
N GLY A 49 25.15 2.01 0.57
CA GLY A 49 24.18 1.94 -0.53
C GLY A 49 22.73 2.27 -0.14
N LEU A 50 22.52 3.04 0.93
CA LEU A 50 21.20 3.57 1.26
C LEU A 50 20.60 4.37 0.07
N PRO A 51 19.28 4.34 -0.13
CA PRO A 51 18.64 5.07 -1.24
C PRO A 51 18.96 6.56 -1.21
N SER A 52 19.40 7.07 -2.36
CA SER A 52 19.60 8.50 -2.59
C SER A 52 18.73 8.93 -3.77
N HIS A 53 17.75 9.81 -3.52
CA HIS A 53 16.96 10.39 -4.61
C HIS A 53 17.75 11.44 -5.39
N ASN A 54 18.61 12.18 -4.69
CA ASN A 54 19.54 13.13 -5.29
C ASN A 54 20.76 13.30 -4.36
N GLU A 55 21.94 12.97 -4.87
CA GLU A 55 23.22 13.05 -4.15
C GLU A 55 23.56 14.49 -3.70
N SER A 56 23.05 15.51 -4.41
CA SER A 56 23.33 16.90 -4.08
C SER A 56 22.61 17.40 -2.82
N ASN A 57 21.48 16.78 -2.43
CA ASN A 57 20.56 17.27 -1.40
C ASN A 57 21.26 17.60 -0.05
N PHE A 58 22.25 16.79 0.34
CA PHE A 58 22.96 16.95 1.61
C PHE A 58 24.46 17.21 1.44
N SER A 59 24.98 17.20 0.20
CA SER A 59 26.42 17.39 -0.09
C SER A 59 27.01 18.70 0.42
N ARG A 60 26.19 19.76 0.50
CA ARG A 60 26.59 21.12 0.95
C ARG A 60 26.05 21.48 2.33
N PHE A 61 25.46 20.53 3.05
CA PHE A 61 24.90 20.81 4.36
C PHE A 61 26.03 21.11 5.37
N GLN A 62 25.99 22.30 5.96
CA GLN A 62 26.89 22.69 7.05
C GLN A 62 26.05 22.75 8.34
N PRO A 63 26.33 21.91 9.34
CA PRO A 63 25.70 22.05 10.64
C PRO A 63 26.31 23.29 11.32
N ASP A 64 25.74 24.47 11.08
CA ASP A 64 26.22 25.69 11.73
C ASP A 64 26.18 25.51 13.25
N THR A 65 27.32 25.70 13.90
CA THR A 65 27.55 25.51 15.35
C THR A 65 26.79 26.51 16.25
N SER A 66 25.73 27.13 15.74
CA SER A 66 24.86 28.07 16.43
C SER A 66 23.45 27.49 16.58
N LEU A 67 23.31 26.35 17.27
CA LEU A 67 22.04 25.80 17.76
C LEU A 67 21.25 26.77 18.70
N LYS A 68 21.66 28.03 18.82
CA LYS A 68 21.09 28.99 19.78
C LYS A 68 20.22 30.08 19.16
N ASN A 69 20.22 30.25 17.85
CA ASN A 69 19.27 31.18 17.23
C ASN A 69 18.02 30.41 16.85
N SER A 70 17.14 30.23 17.83
CA SER A 70 15.68 30.14 17.67
C SER A 70 15.27 29.82 16.24
N MET A 71 15.06 28.53 15.95
CA MET A 71 13.84 28.06 15.30
C MET A 71 13.23 29.15 14.41
N ARG A 72 13.88 29.49 13.29
CA ARG A 72 13.29 30.43 12.33
C ARG A 72 12.03 29.74 11.86
N LYS A 73 10.90 30.08 12.48
CA LYS A 73 9.58 29.53 12.14
C LYS A 73 9.51 29.63 10.63
N GLY A 74 9.31 28.49 9.96
CA GLY A 74 9.19 28.47 8.52
C GLY A 74 8.20 29.55 8.10
N SER A 75 8.51 30.26 7.02
CA SER A 75 7.63 31.32 6.53
C SER A 75 6.20 30.78 6.43
N VAL A 76 5.23 31.51 6.98
CA VAL A 76 3.83 31.11 6.95
C VAL A 76 3.29 31.39 5.56
N TYR A 77 2.68 30.38 4.92
CA TYR A 77 1.98 30.57 3.66
C TYR A 77 0.72 31.41 3.92
N LEU A 78 0.67 32.59 3.29
CA LEU A 78 -0.53 33.43 3.24
C LEU A 78 -1.12 33.28 1.83
N SER A 79 -2.27 32.62 1.72
CA SER A 79 -2.96 32.50 0.43
C SER A 79 -3.43 33.90 -0.01
N THR A 80 -3.02 34.32 -1.20
CA THR A 80 -3.41 35.62 -1.79
C THR A 80 -4.25 35.47 -3.05
N THR A 81 -4.36 34.24 -3.55
CA THR A 81 -5.17 33.86 -4.72
C THR A 81 -6.27 32.92 -4.26
N ASP A 82 -7.44 33.06 -4.88
CA ASP A 82 -8.50 32.07 -4.77
C ASP A 82 -8.15 30.92 -5.72
N ASP A 83 -7.76 29.78 -5.15
CA ASP A 83 -7.53 28.58 -5.96
C ASP A 83 -8.86 28.08 -6.53
N GLU A 84 -8.85 27.65 -7.79
CA GLU A 84 -10.03 27.07 -8.47
C GLU A 84 -10.59 25.89 -7.66
N GLU A 85 -11.92 25.80 -7.55
CA GLU A 85 -12.57 24.83 -6.66
C GLU A 85 -12.18 23.38 -7.01
N SER A 86 -11.46 22.74 -6.07
CA SER A 86 -11.28 21.29 -6.07
C SER A 86 -12.63 20.58 -5.90
N GLN A 87 -12.81 19.42 -6.53
CA GLN A 87 -14.00 18.58 -6.37
C GLN A 87 -14.31 18.34 -4.88
N PRO A 88 -15.54 18.66 -4.39
CA PRO A 88 -15.84 18.58 -2.97
C PRO A 88 -16.04 17.13 -2.51
N ILE A 89 -15.49 16.80 -1.33
CA ILE A 89 -15.72 15.51 -0.69
C ILE A 89 -17.17 15.48 -0.18
N THR A 90 -18.02 14.73 -0.87
CA THR A 90 -19.43 14.58 -0.49
C THR A 90 -19.63 13.28 0.28
N THR A 91 -20.39 13.33 1.37
CA THR A 91 -20.83 12.14 2.09
C THR A 91 -22.25 11.76 1.69
N ASP A 92 -22.48 10.45 1.58
CA ASP A 92 -23.80 9.91 1.35
C ASP A 92 -24.75 10.29 2.50
N LYS A 93 -25.83 11.01 2.18
CA LYS A 93 -26.83 11.46 3.17
C LYS A 93 -27.68 10.34 3.77
N THR A 94 -27.67 9.15 3.16
CA THR A 94 -28.51 8.03 3.60
C THR A 94 -27.94 7.39 4.86
N THR A 95 -28.79 7.12 5.85
CA THR A 95 -28.39 6.33 7.02
C THR A 95 -27.94 4.93 6.61
N ILE A 96 -26.98 4.37 7.35
CA ILE A 96 -26.38 3.07 7.02
C ILE A 96 -27.41 1.93 7.00
N LEU A 97 -28.44 2.00 7.84
CA LEU A 97 -29.51 1.00 7.90
C LEU A 97 -30.37 1.03 6.64
N LEU A 98 -30.82 2.22 6.22
CA LEU A 98 -31.64 2.37 5.00
C LEU A 98 -30.89 1.94 3.75
N ARG A 99 -29.60 2.32 3.64
CA ARG A 99 -28.73 1.87 2.54
C ARG A 99 -28.68 0.34 2.48
N TYR A 100 -28.48 -0.31 3.63
CA TYR A 100 -28.43 -1.77 3.71
C TYR A 100 -29.74 -2.43 3.29
N LEU A 101 -30.87 -1.98 3.83
CA LEU A 101 -32.18 -2.56 3.53
C LEU A 101 -32.54 -2.40 2.04
N LYS A 102 -32.30 -1.22 1.46
CA LYS A 102 -32.52 -0.96 0.03
C LYS A 102 -31.68 -1.92 -0.83
N GLN A 103 -30.38 -2.04 -0.51
CA GLN A 103 -29.48 -2.94 -1.22
C GLN A 103 -29.92 -4.41 -1.12
N GLN A 104 -30.39 -4.87 0.04
CA GLN A 104 -30.92 -6.23 0.20
C GLN A 104 -32.19 -6.46 -0.63
N HIS A 105 -33.06 -5.45 -0.68
CA HIS A 105 -34.30 -5.54 -1.44
C HIS A 105 -34.05 -5.54 -2.96
N GLU A 106 -33.14 -4.70 -3.45
CA GLU A 106 -32.71 -4.67 -4.86
C GLU A 106 -32.06 -5.99 -5.28
N LYS A 107 -31.14 -6.53 -4.46
CA LYS A 107 -30.55 -7.86 -4.69
C LYS A 107 -31.59 -8.99 -4.75
N LYS A 108 -32.68 -8.87 -3.99
CA LYS A 108 -33.78 -9.84 -4.02
C LYS A 108 -34.65 -9.69 -5.28
N LYS A 109 -34.80 -8.47 -5.80
CA LYS A 109 -35.52 -8.19 -7.05
C LYS A 109 -34.74 -8.68 -8.27
N THR A 110 -33.44 -8.39 -8.34
CA THR A 110 -32.59 -8.91 -9.44
C THR A 110 -32.57 -10.43 -9.47
N LYS A 111 -32.53 -11.11 -8.31
CA LYS A 111 -32.65 -12.59 -8.27
C LYS A 111 -34.00 -13.14 -8.77
N ARG A 112 -35.07 -12.34 -8.76
CA ARG A 112 -36.38 -12.71 -9.34
C ARG A 112 -36.43 -12.42 -10.85
N GLU A 113 -35.73 -11.38 -11.29
CA GLU A 113 -35.60 -11.00 -12.69
C GLU A 113 -34.65 -11.93 -13.46
N ASP A 114 -33.56 -12.41 -12.84
CA ASP A 114 -32.65 -13.43 -13.39
C ASP A 114 -33.32 -14.81 -13.58
N ARG A 115 -34.46 -15.07 -12.92
CA ARG A 115 -35.29 -16.25 -13.23
C ARG A 115 -36.12 -16.08 -14.52
N ASN A 116 -36.28 -14.85 -14.99
CA ASN A 116 -36.94 -14.49 -16.23
C ASN A 116 -35.98 -13.93 -17.30
N GLY A 117 -34.69 -13.76 -17.00
CA GLY A 117 -33.71 -13.13 -17.87
C GLY A 117 -32.35 -13.84 -17.82
N THR A 118 -31.93 -14.34 -18.97
CA THR A 118 -30.68 -15.03 -19.26
C THR A 118 -29.42 -14.29 -18.75
N ASN A 119 -28.67 -14.95 -17.86
CA ASN A 119 -27.21 -14.96 -17.67
C ASN A 119 -26.37 -13.71 -17.99
N ASN A 120 -25.70 -13.16 -16.96
CA ASN A 120 -24.29 -12.72 -16.87
C ASN A 120 -24.20 -11.64 -15.76
N SER A 121 -23.25 -11.55 -14.83
CA SER A 121 -22.06 -12.30 -14.45
C SER A 121 -21.55 -11.66 -13.15
N GLU A 122 -21.17 -12.51 -12.18
CA GLU A 122 -20.02 -12.35 -11.27
C GLU A 122 -19.88 -11.08 -10.39
N PHE A 123 -20.20 -11.19 -9.09
CA PHE A 123 -19.51 -10.43 -8.03
C PHE A 123 -19.57 -11.18 -6.69
N THR A 124 -18.53 -11.96 -6.38
CA THR A 124 -18.24 -12.42 -5.02
C THR A 124 -17.07 -11.62 -4.47
N PRO A 125 -17.20 -11.06 -3.26
CA PRO A 125 -16.26 -11.50 -2.23
C PRO A 125 -16.89 -11.52 -0.83
N ARG A 126 -16.96 -12.70 -0.20
CA ARG A 126 -16.97 -12.80 1.27
C ARG A 126 -16.11 -13.98 1.71
N LYS A 127 -14.93 -13.68 2.25
CA LYS A 127 -14.31 -14.52 3.28
C LYS A 127 -13.90 -13.60 4.42
N LYS A 128 -14.59 -13.71 5.55
CA LYS A 128 -14.09 -13.35 6.89
C LYS A 128 -14.29 -14.61 7.73
N THR A 129 -13.20 -15.27 8.14
CA THR A 129 -13.23 -16.29 9.20
C THR A 129 -12.97 -15.57 10.51
N ARG A 130 -13.94 -15.59 11.43
CA ARG A 130 -13.82 -15.03 12.78
C ARG A 130 -13.86 -16.19 13.80
N ILE A 131 -12.78 -16.24 14.57
CA ILE A 131 -12.42 -16.99 15.78
C ILE A 131 -13.58 -17.70 16.51
N GLU A 132 -13.41 -18.99 16.78
CA GLU A 132 -14.19 -19.72 17.79
C GLU A 132 -13.52 -19.52 19.16
N ASP A 133 -14.29 -18.98 20.11
CA ASP A 133 -13.99 -19.02 21.54
C ASP A 133 -14.56 -20.34 22.07
N ASP A 134 -13.69 -21.30 22.39
CA ASP A 134 -14.07 -22.49 23.16
C ASP A 134 -14.17 -22.12 24.65
N SER A 135 -15.30 -22.43 25.27
CA SER A 135 -15.49 -22.42 26.73
C SER A 135 -16.16 -23.73 27.14
N ASP A 136 -15.46 -24.52 27.96
CA ASP A 136 -15.97 -25.18 29.17
C ASP A 136 -14.78 -25.56 30.08
#